data_AF-A0A7C1JWD3-F1
#
_entry.id   AF-A0A7C1JWD3-F1
#
_cell.length_a   1.000
_cell.length_b   1.000
_cell.length_c   1.000
_cell.angle_alpha   90.00
_cell.angle_beta   90.00
_cell.angle_gamma   90.00
#
_symmetry.space_group_name_H-M   'P 1'
#
loop_
_entity.id
_entity.type
_entity.pdbx_description
1 polymer ?
#
loop_
_entity_poly.entity_id
_entity_poly.type
_entity_poly.pdbx_seq_one_letter_code
_entity_poly.pdbx_strand_id
1 'polypeptide(L)'
;MAKCTSAWWPDLHMPATIPFAPADIGTPRRWFAGLAVSRQCTELAAAMLEVAGHGLAARVQLVAAVSAAAPREVSAAFAAWDSPADCSVAALGCFRSLLADAQAALIASLTSQCGVPPTRIL
;
A
#
# COMPACT_ATOMS: atom_id res chain seq x y z
N MET A 1 8.17 -25.59 -25.79
CA MET A 1 8.16 -24.15 -25.42
C MET A 1 7.72 -24.06 -23.96
N ALA A 2 8.63 -23.61 -23.11
CA ALA A 2 8.56 -23.76 -21.66
C ALA A 2 7.53 -22.83 -21.00
N LYS A 3 6.71 -23.40 -20.11
CA LYS A 3 5.91 -22.68 -19.12
C LYS A 3 6.87 -22.05 -18.10
N CYS A 4 6.95 -20.73 -18.06
CA CYS A 4 7.54 -20.02 -16.92
C CYS A 4 6.52 -19.99 -15.77
N THR A 5 6.51 -21.06 -14.99
CA THR A 5 6.04 -21.05 -13.60
C THR A 5 7.08 -20.29 -12.76
N SER A 6 6.79 -19.05 -12.37
CA SER A 6 7.51 -18.39 -11.27
C SER A 6 6.63 -18.40 -10.02
N ALA A 7 6.77 -19.48 -9.28
CA ALA A 7 6.32 -19.61 -7.90
C ALA A 7 7.30 -18.85 -7.00
N TRP A 8 6.91 -17.69 -6.46
CA TRP A 8 7.59 -17.02 -5.33
C TRP A 8 6.61 -16.15 -4.52
N TRP A 9 5.47 -16.72 -4.16
CA TRP A 9 4.75 -16.38 -2.92
C TRP A 9 4.33 -17.74 -2.35
N PRO A 10 4.53 -18.03 -1.05
CA PRO A 10 3.83 -19.17 -0.48
C PRO A 10 2.33 -18.90 -0.64
N ASP A 11 1.56 -19.91 -1.06
CA ASP A 11 0.11 -19.93 -0.99
C ASP A 11 -0.31 -19.58 0.44
N LEU A 12 -0.48 -18.28 0.69
CA LEU A 12 -1.20 -17.77 1.85
C LEU A 12 -2.66 -18.06 1.56
N HIS A 13 -3.07 -19.29 1.84
CA HIS A 13 -4.45 -19.59 2.20
C HIS A 13 -4.85 -18.54 3.23
N MET A 14 -5.63 -17.56 2.77
CA MET A 14 -6.20 -16.50 3.60
C MET A 14 -7.00 -17.19 4.70
N PRO A 15 -6.59 -17.14 5.98
CA PRO A 15 -7.45 -17.64 7.03
C PRO A 15 -8.68 -16.73 7.04
N ALA A 16 -9.85 -17.39 7.06
CA ALA A 16 -11.14 -16.78 7.28
C ALA A 16 -11.05 -15.75 8.41
N THR A 17 -11.65 -14.58 8.16
CA THR A 17 -11.91 -13.47 9.07
C THR A 17 -11.72 -13.84 10.55
N ILE A 18 -10.60 -13.39 11.14
CA ILE A 18 -10.38 -13.54 12.58
C ILE A 18 -11.43 -12.70 13.31
N PRO A 19 -12.25 -13.27 14.21
CA PRO A 19 -13.27 -12.51 14.91
C PRO A 19 -12.61 -11.48 15.84
N PHE A 20 -13.06 -10.23 15.71
CA PHE A 20 -12.59 -9.08 16.48
C PHE A 20 -13.14 -9.13 17.92
N ALA A 21 -12.27 -8.97 18.90
CA ALA A 21 -12.69 -8.60 20.25
C ALA A 21 -12.95 -7.09 20.32
N PRO A 22 -14.02 -6.63 20.99
CA PRO A 22 -14.24 -5.21 21.21
C PRO A 22 -13.09 -4.63 22.03
N ALA A 23 -12.55 -3.50 21.58
CA ALA A 23 -11.43 -2.87 22.26
C ALA A 23 -11.85 -2.29 23.61
N ASP A 24 -10.92 -2.35 24.57
CA ASP A 24 -11.03 -1.65 25.84
C ASP A 24 -11.18 -0.14 25.63
N ILE A 25 -12.24 0.41 26.22
CA ILE A 25 -12.54 1.84 26.25
C ILE A 25 -11.46 2.53 27.11
N GLY A 26 -10.48 3.19 26.48
CA GLY A 26 -9.53 4.05 27.19
C GLY A 26 -8.10 4.08 26.66
N THR A 27 -7.71 3.20 25.73
CA THR A 27 -6.35 3.25 25.16
C THR A 27 -6.27 4.20 23.95
N PRO A 28 -5.26 5.09 23.89
CA PRO A 28 -5.05 5.92 22.71
C PRO A 28 -4.66 5.03 21.53
N ARG A 29 -5.50 5.01 20.49
CA ARG A 29 -5.26 4.29 19.24
C ARG A 29 -4.50 5.20 18.27
N ARG A 30 -3.47 4.66 17.62
CA ARG A 30 -2.72 5.31 16.55
C ARG A 30 -2.95 4.54 15.26
N TRP A 31 -3.16 5.26 14.17
CA TRP A 31 -3.37 4.66 12.86
C TRP A 31 -2.15 4.89 11.98
N PHE A 32 -1.74 3.87 11.25
CA PHE A 32 -0.66 3.96 10.28
C PHE A 32 -1.16 3.41 8.95
N ALA A 33 -0.81 4.09 7.86
CA ALA A 33 -1.02 3.57 6.52
C ALA A 33 0.32 3.30 5.85
N GLY A 34 0.50 2.09 5.36
CA GLY A 34 1.67 1.70 4.58
C GLY A 34 1.32 1.59 3.10
N LEU A 35 2.27 1.95 2.23
CA LEU A 35 2.20 1.74 0.79
C LEU A 35 3.42 0.93 0.34
N ALA A 36 3.19 0.00 -0.57
CA ALA A 36 4.22 -0.71 -1.29
C ALA A 36 3.97 -0.56 -2.79
N VAL A 37 5.04 -0.38 -3.55
CA VAL A 37 5.02 -0.30 -5.01
C VAL A 37 5.95 -1.39 -5.52
N SER A 38 5.46 -2.20 -6.44
CA SER A 38 6.28 -3.21 -7.12
C SER A 38 7.50 -2.58 -7.81
N ARG A 39 8.58 -3.35 -7.95
CA ARG A 39 9.82 -2.88 -8.57
C ARG A 39 9.62 -2.36 -10.00
N GLN A 40 8.69 -2.96 -10.75
CA GLN A 40 8.36 -2.59 -12.12
C GLN A 40 7.29 -1.50 -12.20
N CYS A 41 6.82 -0.96 -11.07
CA CYS A 41 5.72 0.01 -10.99
C CYS A 41 4.45 -0.45 -11.72
N THR A 42 4.14 -1.74 -11.67
CA THR A 42 2.94 -2.34 -12.28
C THR A 42 1.84 -2.65 -11.28
N GLU A 43 2.16 -2.70 -10.00
CA GLU A 43 1.26 -2.96 -8.87
C GLU A 43 1.55 -2.02 -7.71
N LEU A 44 0.48 -1.62 -7.02
CA LEU A 44 0.49 -0.91 -5.76
C LEU A 44 -0.29 -1.71 -4.72
N ALA A 45 0.19 -1.71 -3.49
CA ALA A 45 -0.51 -2.26 -2.35
C ALA A 45 -0.51 -1.24 -1.21
N ALA A 46 -1.61 -1.19 -0.45
CA ALA A 46 -1.72 -0.38 0.74
C ALA A 46 -2.28 -1.21 1.91
N ALA A 47 -1.85 -0.88 3.12
CA ALA A 47 -2.27 -1.54 4.34
C ALA A 47 -2.54 -0.52 5.45
N MET A 48 -3.60 -0.74 6.21
CA MET A 48 -3.98 0.07 7.36
C MET A 48 -3.68 -0.70 8.63
N LEU A 49 -2.91 -0.12 9.52
CA LEU A 49 -2.55 -0.69 10.81
C LEU A 49 -3.16 0.14 11.94
N GLU A 50 -3.73 -0.56 12.91
CA GLU A 50 -4.07 0.01 14.21
C GLU A 50 -2.97 -0.35 15.22
N VAL A 51 -2.51 0.63 15.98
CA VAL A 51 -1.56 0.44 17.06
C VAL A 51 -2.17 0.93 18.36
N ALA A 52 -2.24 0.02 19.33
CA ALA A 52 -2.73 0.30 20.68
C ALA A 52 -1.64 -0.01 21.72
N GLY A 53 -1.67 0.70 22.85
CA GLY A 53 -0.69 0.53 23.94
C GLY A 53 0.55 1.41 23.78
N HIS A 54 1.59 1.13 24.58
CA HIS A 54 2.81 1.93 24.66
C HIS A 54 4.05 1.09 24.98
N GLY A 55 5.20 1.49 24.40
CA GLY A 55 6.47 0.79 24.61
C GLY A 55 6.39 -0.68 24.19
N LEU A 56 6.90 -1.58 25.03
CA LEU A 56 6.89 -3.03 24.78
C LEU A 56 5.48 -3.66 24.87
N ALA A 57 4.49 -2.93 25.39
CA ALA A 57 3.10 -3.39 25.41
C ALA A 57 2.31 -2.98 24.15
N ALA A 58 2.97 -2.37 23.16
CA ALA A 58 2.34 -1.99 21.92
C ALA A 58 1.87 -3.23 21.14
N ARG A 59 0.63 -3.19 20.66
CA ARG A 59 0.05 -4.20 19.78
C ARG A 59 -0.24 -3.55 18.44
N VAL A 60 0.22 -4.20 17.37
CA VAL A 60 -0.02 -3.77 15.99
C VAL A 60 -1.00 -4.75 15.36
N GLN A 61 -2.05 -4.22 14.74
CA GLN A 61 -3.09 -5.00 14.08
C GLN A 61 -3.28 -4.52 12.65
N LEU A 62 -3.28 -5.44 11.70
CA LEU A 62 -3.71 -5.17 10.33
C LEU A 62 -5.24 -5.06 10.30
N VAL A 63 -5.75 -3.89 9.91
CA VAL A 63 -7.18 -3.61 9.86
C VAL A 63 -7.73 -3.85 8.46
N ALA A 64 -7.00 -3.42 7.44
CA ALA A 64 -7.36 -3.67 6.04
C ALA A 64 -6.12 -3.64 5.16
N ALA A 65 -6.21 -4.30 4.01
CA ALA A 65 -5.23 -4.22 2.95
C ALA A 65 -5.93 -4.22 1.59
N VAL A 66 -5.36 -3.50 0.64
CA VAL A 66 -5.84 -3.43 -0.74
C VAL A 66 -4.65 -3.52 -1.68
N SER A 67 -4.80 -4.25 -2.78
CA SER A 67 -3.86 -4.25 -3.89
C SER A 67 -4.59 -3.86 -5.17
N ALA A 68 -3.88 -3.16 -6.06
CA ALA A 68 -4.40 -2.73 -7.34
C ALA A 68 -3.27 -2.70 -8.38
N ALA A 69 -3.64 -2.92 -9.64
CA ALA A 69 -2.75 -2.63 -10.75
C ALA A 69 -2.43 -1.12 -10.76
N ALA A 70 -1.18 -0.79 -11.06
CA ALA A 70 -0.77 0.59 -11.27
C ALA A 70 -1.52 1.17 -12.48
N PRO A 71 -1.96 2.44 -12.43
CA PRO A 71 -2.43 3.13 -13.61
C PRO A 71 -1.40 3.03 -14.74
N ARG A 72 -1.88 2.75 -15.96
CA ARG A 72 -1.01 2.53 -17.13
C ARG A 72 -0.02 3.67 -17.34
N GLU A 73 -0.43 4.91 -17.05
CA GLU A 73 0.40 6.11 -17.17
C GLU A 73 1.60 6.09 -16.22
N VAL A 74 1.44 5.55 -14.99
CA VAL A 74 2.52 5.41 -14.01
C VAL A 74 3.55 4.40 -14.50
N SER A 75 3.09 3.22 -14.95
CA SER A 75 3.99 2.18 -15.48
C SER A 75 4.69 2.64 -16.77
N ALA A 76 4.00 3.37 -17.63
CA ALA A 76 4.58 3.92 -18.86
C ALA A 76 5.63 5.01 -18.56
N ALA A 77 5.35 5.92 -17.62
CA ALA A 77 6.30 6.93 -17.18
C ALA A 77 7.54 6.31 -16.51
N PHE A 78 7.36 5.24 -15.75
CA PHE A 78 8.47 4.48 -15.18
C PHE A 78 9.33 3.81 -16.25
N ALA A 79 8.71 3.13 -17.22
CA ALA A 79 9.42 2.47 -18.33
C ALA A 79 10.17 3.47 -19.22
N ALA A 80 9.60 4.65 -19.45
CA ALA A 80 10.27 5.73 -20.16
C ALA A 80 11.48 6.27 -19.37
N TRP A 81 11.37 6.37 -18.04
CA TRP A 81 12.51 6.73 -17.20
C TRP A 81 13.58 5.63 -17.19
N ASP A 82 13.23 4.34 -17.07
CA ASP A 82 14.22 3.26 -17.10
C ASP A 82 15.02 3.18 -18.43
N SER A 83 14.56 3.86 -19.48
CA SER A 83 15.27 4.03 -20.76
C SER A 83 16.35 5.13 -20.68
N PRO A 84 17.61 4.83 -21.05
CA PRO A 84 18.69 5.84 -21.10
C PRO A 84 18.44 7.01 -22.05
N ALA A 85 17.60 6.82 -23.08
CA ALA A 85 17.34 7.82 -24.11
C ALA A 85 16.43 8.97 -23.64
N ASP A 86 15.54 8.69 -22.68
CA ASP A 86 14.50 9.61 -22.21
C ASP A 86 14.70 10.02 -20.73
N CYS A 87 15.86 9.65 -20.17
CA CYS A 87 16.36 10.01 -18.86
C CYS A 87 16.51 11.52 -18.68
N SER A 88 15.45 12.19 -18.24
CA SER A 88 15.48 13.62 -17.91
C SER A 88 14.90 13.91 -16.53
N VAL A 89 15.35 15.01 -15.93
CA VAL A 89 14.80 15.51 -14.66
C VAL A 89 13.30 15.80 -14.78
N ALA A 90 12.85 16.26 -15.96
CA ALA A 90 11.44 16.49 -16.24
C ALA A 90 10.63 15.18 -16.25
N ALA A 91 11.16 14.13 -16.89
CA ALA A 91 10.53 12.81 -16.90
C ALA A 91 10.44 12.22 -15.48
N LEU A 92 11.49 12.37 -14.68
CA LEU A 92 11.48 11.98 -13.26
C LEU A 92 10.42 12.77 -12.46
N GLY A 93 10.31 14.09 -12.68
CA GLY A 93 9.31 14.92 -12.04
C GLY A 93 7.87 14.47 -12.38
N CYS A 94 7.63 14.18 -13.66
CA CYS A 94 6.34 13.67 -14.14
C CYS A 94 6.01 12.31 -13.50
N PHE A 95 6.95 11.36 -13.50
CA PHE A 95 6.78 10.05 -12.87
C PHE A 95 6.46 10.19 -11.37
N ARG A 96 7.19 11.05 -10.64
CA ARG A 96 6.95 11.26 -9.20
C ARG A 96 5.56 11.82 -8.92
N SER A 97 5.07 12.75 -9.74
CA SER A 97 3.70 13.29 -9.61
C SER A 97 2.66 12.19 -9.83
N LEU A 98 2.76 11.46 -10.95
CA LEU A 98 1.82 10.39 -11.29
C LEU A 98 1.79 9.29 -10.22
N LEU A 99 2.96 8.91 -9.70
CA LEU A 99 3.05 7.91 -8.64
C LEU A 99 2.43 8.42 -7.33
N ALA A 100 2.70 9.67 -6.95
CA ALA A 100 2.12 10.27 -5.75
C ALA A 100 0.59 10.34 -5.83
N ASP A 101 0.04 10.70 -6.99
CA ASP A 101 -1.41 10.75 -7.22
C ASP A 101 -2.04 9.35 -7.11
N ALA A 102 -1.41 8.33 -7.72
CA ALA A 102 -1.86 6.95 -7.63
C ALA A 102 -1.81 6.41 -6.18
N GLN A 103 -0.75 6.73 -5.46
CA GLN A 103 -0.58 6.39 -4.04
C GLN A 103 -1.65 7.06 -3.16
N ALA A 104 -1.88 8.36 -3.37
CA ALA A 104 -2.89 9.12 -2.65
C ALA A 104 -4.30 8.56 -2.90
N ALA A 105 -4.62 8.22 -4.15
CA ALA A 105 -5.90 7.59 -4.50
C ALA A 105 -6.10 6.24 -3.80
N LEU A 106 -5.06 5.41 -3.72
CA LEU A 106 -5.13 4.11 -3.05
C LEU A 106 -5.33 4.27 -1.53
N ILE A 107 -4.63 5.22 -0.90
CA ILE A 107 -4.81 5.55 0.53
C ILE A 107 -6.20 6.13 0.78
N ALA A 108 -6.69 7.02 -0.08
CA ALA A 108 -8.04 7.57 0.04
C ALA A 108 -9.11 6.46 -0.03
N SER A 109 -8.94 5.48 -0.93
CA SER A 109 -9.82 4.32 -1.00
C SER A 109 -9.76 3.48 0.28
N LEU A 110 -8.54 3.14 0.74
CA LEU A 110 -8.34 2.33 1.94
C LEU A 110 -8.91 2.99 3.21
N THR A 111 -8.69 4.29 3.37
CA THR A 111 -9.18 5.07 4.52
C THR A 111 -10.70 5.19 4.52
N SER A 112 -11.29 5.40 3.34
CA SER A 112 -12.75 5.38 3.16
C SER A 112 -13.35 4.02 3.52
N GLN A 113 -12.72 2.91 3.12
CA GLN A 113 -13.17 1.56 3.47
C GLN A 113 -13.08 1.28 4.98
N CYS A 114 -12.05 1.81 5.65
CA CYS A 114 -11.85 1.61 7.10
C CYS A 114 -12.65 2.58 7.98
N GLY A 115 -13.27 3.62 7.41
CA GLY A 115 -13.90 4.69 8.18
C GLY A 115 -12.91 5.51 9.03
N VAL A 116 -11.63 5.50 8.68
CA VAL A 116 -10.58 6.23 9.42
C VAL A 116 -10.34 7.56 8.73
N PRO A 117 -10.57 8.72 9.39
CA PRO A 117 -10.32 10.00 8.77
C PRO A 117 -8.81 10.23 8.58
N PRO A 118 -8.37 10.89 7.49
CA PRO A 118 -6.94 11.12 7.21
C PRO A 118 -6.20 11.83 8.35
N THR A 119 -6.89 12.69 9.10
CA THR A 119 -6.33 13.43 10.24
C THR A 119 -5.92 12.56 11.43
N ARG A 120 -6.25 11.27 11.42
CA ARG A 120 -5.88 10.31 12.47
C ARG A 120 -4.73 9.38 12.10
N ILE A 121 -4.25 9.47 10.87
CA ILE A 121 -3.16 8.64 10.34
C ILE A 121 -1.86 9.39 10.57
N LEU A 122 -0.88 8.68 11.14
CA LEU A 122 0.48 9.17 11.36
C LEU A 122 1.36 8.95 10.12
#